data_AF-A0A6B3HF10-F1
#
_entry.id   AF-A0A6B3HF10-F1
#
_cell.length_a   1.000
_cell.length_b   1.000
_cell.length_c   1.000
_cell.angle_alpha   90.00
_cell.angle_beta   90.00
_cell.angle_gamma   90.00
#
_symmetry.space_group_name_H-M   'P 1'
#
loop_
_entity.id
_entity.type
_entity.pdbx_description
1 polymer ?
#
loop_
_entity_poly.entity_id
_entity_poly.type
_entity_poly.pdbx_seq_one_letter_code
_entity_poly.pdbx_strand_id
1 'polypeptide(L)' 'SGIPNRAFYLLATALGGNAWERAGQIWFDVLTGGELTATADFAEFARLTVAAAGDRFGERGEREAVLKAWSEVGVPTAE' A
#
# COMPACT_ATOMS: atom_id res chain seq x y z
N SER A 1 12.47 6.43 5.45
CA SER A 1 11.73 6.58 4.18
C SER A 1 12.05 5.51 3.14
N GLY A 2 13.26 4.92 3.10
CA GLY A 2 13.63 3.94 2.05
C GLY A 2 12.73 2.69 1.96
N ILE A 3 12.30 2.14 3.09
CA ILE A 3 11.44 0.95 3.15
C ILE A 3 10.06 1.22 2.50
N PRO A 4 9.26 2.21 2.95
CA PRO A 4 7.99 2.55 2.28
C PRO A 4 8.15 2.96 0.80
N ASN A 5 9.22 3.69 0.46
CA ASN A 5 9.47 4.10 -0.92
C ASN A 5 9.75 2.88 -1.82
N ARG A 6 10.47 1.89 -1.32
CA ARG A 6 10.73 0.65 -2.05
C ARG A 6 9.45 -0.19 -2.20
N ALA A 7 8.61 -0.27 -1.17
CA ALA A 7 7.30 -0.93 -1.27
C ALA A 7 6.43 -0.27 -2.34
N PHE A 8 6.34 1.06 -2.35
CA PHE A 8 5.60 1.79 -3.39
C PHE A 8 6.14 1.50 -4.80
N TYR A 9 7.47 1.51 -4.98
CA TYR A 9 8.11 1.18 -6.26
C TYR A 9 7.74 -0.23 -6.73
N LEU A 10 7.80 -1.23 -5.84
CA LEU A 10 7.47 -2.62 -6.16
C LEU A 10 6.00 -2.76 -6.55
N LEU A 11 5.10 -2.12 -5.79
CA LEU A 11 3.67 -2.10 -6.12
C LEU A 11 3.40 -1.46 -7.48
N ALA A 12 3.93 -0.27 -7.73
CA ALA A 12 3.74 0.44 -8.99
C ALA A 12 4.28 -0.36 -10.18
N THR A 13 5.42 -1.03 -10.00
CA THR A 13 6.02 -1.92 -11.01
C THR A 13 5.13 -3.14 -11.27
N ALA A 14 4.59 -3.77 -10.22
CA ALA A 14 3.74 -4.95 -10.34
C ALA A 14 2.39 -4.65 -11.01
N LEU A 15 1.80 -3.48 -10.73
CA LEU A 15 0.52 -3.08 -11.32
C LEU A 15 0.63 -2.55 -12.75
N GLY A 16 1.83 -2.10 -13.14
CA GLY A 16 2.09 -1.52 -14.45
C GLY A 16 1.28 -0.25 -14.73
N GLY A 17 1.32 0.21 -15.98
CA GLY A 17 0.67 1.46 -16.39
C GLY A 17 1.26 2.68 -15.70
N ASN A 18 0.46 3.73 -15.58
CA ASN A 18 0.91 4.92 -14.87
C ASN A 18 0.75 4.73 -13.36
N ALA A 19 1.82 4.94 -12.59
CA ALA A 19 1.82 4.69 -11.15
C ALA A 19 0.70 5.44 -10.39
N TRP A 20 0.29 6.63 -10.86
CA TRP A 20 -0.75 7.44 -10.23
C TRP A 20 -2.19 6.93 -10.45
N GLU A 21 -2.42 5.98 -11.36
CA GLU A 21 -3.75 5.45 -11.65
C GLU A 21 -4.20 4.41 -10.61
N ARG A 22 -3.26 3.65 -10.03
CA ARG A 22 -3.56 2.58 -9.08
C ARG A 22 -2.72 2.66 -7.81
N ALA A 23 -1.40 2.49 -7.90
CA ALA A 23 -0.52 2.50 -6.72
C ALA A 23 -0.59 3.84 -5.97
N GLY A 24 -0.54 4.95 -6.71
CA GLY A 24 -0.66 6.31 -6.16
C GLY A 24 -2.00 6.57 -5.52
N GLN A 25 -3.09 6.06 -6.11
CA GLN A 25 -4.44 6.13 -5.55
C GLN A 25 -4.51 5.44 -4.18
N ILE A 26 -3.97 4.22 -4.05
CA ILE A 26 -3.92 3.48 -2.77
C ILE A 26 -3.15 4.26 -1.71
N TRP A 27 -1.97 4.78 -2.04
CA TRP A 27 -1.16 5.59 -1.11
C TRP A 27 -1.89 6.87 -0.68
N PHE A 28 -2.54 7.54 -1.64
CA PHE A 28 -3.25 8.78 -1.40
C PHE A 28 -4.43 8.57 -0.44
N ASP A 29 -5.21 7.51 -0.63
CA ASP A 29 -6.34 7.20 0.26
C ASP A 29 -5.90 7.04 1.71
N VAL A 30 -4.80 6.31 1.97
CA VAL A 30 -4.29 6.14 3.34
C VAL A 30 -3.86 7.47 3.95
N LEU A 31 -3.20 8.31 3.16
CA LEU A 31 -2.70 9.61 3.63
C LEU A 31 -3.83 10.63 3.88
N THR A 32 -4.95 10.52 3.17
CA THR A 32 -6.06 11.48 3.27
C THR A 32 -7.31 10.94 3.97
N GLY A 33 -7.38 9.64 4.22
CA GLY A 33 -8.55 8.94 4.75
C GLY A 33 -8.80 9.13 6.25
N GLY A 34 -7.85 9.74 6.97
CA GLY A 34 -8.01 10.07 8.39
C GLY A 34 -7.75 8.91 9.36
N GLU A 35 -7.54 7.69 8.87
CA GLU A 35 -7.21 6.52 9.69
C GLU A 35 -5.74 6.46 10.11
N LEU A 36 -4.84 7.06 9.32
CA LEU A 36 -3.41 7.08 9.63
C LEU A 36 -3.11 8.03 10.78
N THR A 37 -2.56 7.49 11.87
CA THR A 37 -2.20 8.31 13.04
C THR A 37 -0.87 9.05 12.85
N ALA A 38 -0.66 10.14 13.60
CA ALA A 38 0.61 10.89 13.56
C ALA A 38 1.82 10.07 14.09
N THR A 39 1.55 8.98 14.81
CA THR A 39 2.53 8.06 15.38
C THR A 39 2.57 6.72 14.65
N ALA A 40 1.92 6.61 13.50
CA ALA A 40 1.82 5.37 12.75
C ALA A 40 3.20 4.80 12.41
N ASP A 41 3.35 3.50 12.62
CA ASP A 41 4.52 2.76 12.18
C ASP A 41 4.34 2.21 10.75
N PHE A 42 5.37 1.52 10.25
CA PHE A 42 5.29 0.93 8.91
C PHE A 42 4.26 -0.18 8.80
N ALA A 43 4.00 -0.94 9.86
CA ALA A 43 3.04 -2.03 9.84
C ALA A 43 1.60 -1.48 9.79
N GLU A 44 1.30 -0.42 10.55
CA GLU A 44 0.03 0.31 10.48
C GLU A 44 -0.20 0.87 9.08
N PHE A 45 0.78 1.60 8.52
CA PHE A 45 0.65 2.13 7.16
C PHE A 45 0.48 1.01 6.12
N ALA A 46 1.21 -0.10 6.26
CA ALA A 46 1.09 -1.25 5.38
C ALA A 46 -0.31 -1.88 5.43
N ARG A 47 -0.86 -2.12 6.63
CA ARG A 47 -2.23 -2.61 6.81
C ARG A 47 -3.26 -1.69 6.17
N LEU A 48 -3.14 -0.38 6.40
CA LEU A 48 -4.05 0.60 5.81
C LEU A 48 -3.99 0.61 4.28
N THR A 49 -2.81 0.42 3.66
CA THR A 49 -2.73 0.30 2.20
C THR A 49 -3.39 -0.97 1.67
N VAL A 50 -3.36 -2.08 2.43
CA VAL A 50 -4.06 -3.33 2.06
C VAL A 50 -5.58 -3.14 2.15
N ALA A 51 -6.06 -2.43 3.18
CA ALA A 51 -7.47 -2.07 3.31
C ALA A 51 -7.91 -1.16 2.17
N ALA A 52 -7.21 -0.05 1.94
CA ALA A 52 -7.52 0.90 0.86
C ALA A 52 -7.53 0.25 -0.54
N ALA A 53 -6.61 -0.69 -0.80
CA ALA A 53 -6.63 -1.45 -2.05
C ALA A 53 -7.88 -2.34 -2.18
N GLY A 54 -8.29 -2.99 -1.09
CA GLY A 54 -9.53 -3.78 -1.04
C GLY A 54 -10.78 -2.91 -1.20
N ASP A 55 -10.83 -1.75 -0.56
CA ASP A 55 -12.01 -0.86 -0.61
C ASP A 55 -12.17 -0.22 -1.99
N ARG A 56 -11.06 0.25 -2.60
CA ARG A 56 -11.10 0.87 -3.92
C ARG A 56 -11.26 -0.14 -5.05
N PHE A 57 -10.59 -1.29 -4.96
CA PHE A 57 -10.49 -2.23 -6.07
C PHE A 57 -11.17 -3.59 -5.84
N GLY A 58 -11.74 -3.88 -4.67
CA GLY A 58 -12.31 -5.19 -4.35
C GLY A 58 -11.25 -6.29 -4.23
N GLU A 59 -11.66 -7.55 -4.38
CA GLU A 59 -10.76 -8.72 -4.39
C GLU A 59 -9.99 -8.88 -5.73
N ARG A 60 -9.54 -7.77 -6.31
CA ARG A 60 -8.67 -7.76 -7.48
C ARG A 60 -7.19 -7.92 -7.08
N GLY A 61 -6.33 -8.10 -8.10
CA GLY A 61 -4.89 -8.31 -7.93
C GLY A 61 -4.14 -7.18 -7.22
N GLU A 62 -4.72 -5.98 -7.08
CA GLU A 62 -4.13 -4.86 -6.36
C GLU A 62 -3.87 -5.17 -4.90
N ARG A 63 -4.85 -5.78 -4.20
CA ARG A 63 -4.69 -6.15 -2.79
C ARG A 63 -3.52 -7.13 -2.62
N GLU A 64 -3.44 -8.13 -3.49
CA GLU A 64 -2.35 -9.11 -3.49
C GLU A 64 -1.00 -8.46 -3.82
N ALA A 65 -0.96 -7.54 -4.77
CA ALA A 65 0.25 -6.80 -5.12
C ALA A 65 0.75 -5.93 -3.95
N VAL A 66 -0.15 -5.31 -3.18
CA VAL A 66 0.21 -4.54 -1.98
C VAL A 66 0.81 -5.46 -0.91
N LEU A 67 0.16 -6.59 -0.63
CA LEU A 67 0.66 -7.59 0.32
C LEU A 67 2.07 -8.06 -0.05
N LYS A 68 2.28 -8.39 -1.33
CA LYS A 68 3.58 -8.82 -1.84
C LYS A 68 4.64 -7.72 -1.72
N ALA A 69 4.31 -6.48 -2.08
CA ALA A 69 5.25 -5.37 -2.03
C ALA A 69 5.75 -5.07 -0.61
N TRP A 70 4.89 -5.16 0.40
CA TRP A 70 5.28 -5.01 1.80
C TRP A 70 6.08 -6.19 2.33
N SER A 71 5.70 -7.42 1.95
CA SER A 71 6.45 -8.63 2.29
C SER A 71 7.90 -8.57 1.76
N GLU A 72 8.11 -8.10 0.54
CA GLU A 72 9.44 -7.96 -0.07
C GLU A 72 10.35 -6.96 0.66
N VAL A 73 9.79 -6.01 1.41
CA VAL A 73 10.57 -5.07 2.24
C VAL A 73 10.58 -5.46 3.72
N GLY A 74 10.06 -6.64 4.07
CA GLY A 74 10.09 -7.19 5.42
C GLY A 74 9.13 -6.52 6.41
N VAL A 75 8.05 -5.89 5.93
CA VAL A 75 7.05 -5.24 6.78
C VAL A 75 5.79 -6.11 6.86
N PRO A 76 5.33 -6.48 8.07
CA PRO A 76 4.12 -7.29 8.23
C PRO A 76 2.85 -6.48 7.92
N THR A 77 1.89 -7.16 7.29
CA THR A 77 0.56 -6.62 6.94
C THR A 77 -0.58 -7.35 7.65
N ALA A 78 -0.25 -8.29 8.53
CA ALA A 78 -1.20 -8.92 9.44
C ALA A 78 -1.10 -8.24 10.82
N GLU A 79 -2.11 -8.48 11.66
CA GLU A 79 -2.10 -8.08 13.08
C GLU A 79 -1.17 -8.98 13.91
#